data_AF-A0A925N627-F1
#
_entry.id   AF-A0A925N627-F1
#
_cell.length_a   1.000
_cell.length_b   1.000
_cell.length_c   1.000
_cell.angle_alpha   90.00
_cell.angle_beta   90.00
_cell.angle_gamma   90.00
#
_symmetry.space_group_name_H-M   'P 1'
#
loop_
_entity.id
_entity.type
_entity.pdbx_description
1 polymer ?
#
loop_
_entity_poly.entity_id
_entity_poly.type
_entity_poly.pdbx_seq_one_letter_code
_entity_poly.pdbx_strand_id
1 'polypeptide(L)'
;MMMAWAVAAVAGVVSAPLGAPPAGPYDARLCVTVASQAPNCGPAQAQISADGGLRVRIHDIAYHLSFEQGALLGITTHGNMQVADFVSSYRWAGTTLMFGDGPRGLQFELQLLPRSQRAAASATQDADAPNSATKANNSR
;
A
#
# COMPACT_ATOMS: atom_id res chain seq x y z
N MET A 1 -51.05 20.66 6.48
CA MET A 1 -50.37 19.41 6.89
C MET A 1 -49.61 18.86 5.70
N MET A 2 -48.30 19.06 5.63
CA MET A 2 -47.39 18.32 4.75
C MET A 2 -45.98 18.47 5.33
N MET A 3 -45.58 17.48 6.11
CA MET A 3 -44.22 17.31 6.64
C MET A 3 -43.34 16.80 5.50
N ALA A 4 -42.40 17.62 5.04
CA ALA A 4 -41.30 17.17 4.18
C ALA A 4 -40.14 16.73 5.09
N TRP A 5 -39.91 15.42 5.17
CA TRP A 5 -38.75 14.84 5.83
C TRP A 5 -37.57 14.82 4.85
N ALA A 6 -36.50 15.53 5.19
CA ALA A 6 -35.23 15.46 4.48
C ALA A 6 -34.37 14.34 5.11
N VAL A 7 -34.10 13.29 4.34
CA VAL A 7 -33.16 12.24 4.70
C VAL A 7 -31.76 12.74 4.40
N ALA A 8 -31.01 13.13 5.43
CA ALA A 8 -29.61 13.49 5.29
C ALA A 8 -28.74 12.22 5.15
N ALA A 9 -28.19 11.99 3.96
CA ALA A 9 -27.19 10.96 3.75
C ALA A 9 -25.87 11.40 4.39
N VAL A 10 -25.50 10.76 5.50
CA VAL A 10 -24.22 10.97 6.17
C VAL A 10 -23.16 10.20 5.40
N ALA A 11 -22.36 10.88 4.58
CA ALA A 11 -21.15 10.32 4.01
C ALA A 11 -20.12 10.16 5.14
N GLY A 12 -19.89 8.93 5.59
CA GLY A 12 -18.87 8.62 6.58
C GLY A 12 -17.48 8.90 6.03
N VAL A 13 -16.81 9.92 6.54
CA VAL A 13 -15.38 10.11 6.37
C VAL A 13 -14.65 9.09 7.23
N VAL A 14 -14.12 8.04 6.60
CA VAL A 14 -13.22 7.11 7.26
C VAL A 14 -11.89 7.85 7.46
N SER A 15 -11.67 8.35 8.67
CA SER A 15 -10.42 8.98 9.04
C SER A 15 -9.33 7.92 9.10
N ALA A 16 -8.29 8.06 8.28
CA ALA A 16 -7.08 7.26 8.39
C ALA A 16 -6.53 7.32 9.83
N PRO A 17 -5.91 6.25 10.34
CA PRO A 17 -5.36 6.25 11.69
C PRO A 17 -4.39 7.42 11.88
N LEU A 18 -4.54 8.14 12.99
CA LEU A 18 -3.69 9.30 13.31
C LEU A 18 -2.22 8.94 13.18
N GLY A 19 -1.51 9.64 12.29
CA GLY A 19 -0.07 9.44 12.03
C GLY A 19 0.26 8.45 10.91
N ALA A 20 -0.72 7.82 10.26
CA ALA A 20 -0.47 7.04 9.06
C ALA A 20 -0.07 7.93 7.87
N PRO A 21 0.85 7.47 7.01
CA PRO A 21 1.19 8.19 5.78
C PRO A 21 -0.01 8.35 4.83
N PRO A 22 0.04 9.31 3.89
CA PRO A 22 -1.02 9.51 2.91
C PRO A 22 -1.35 8.26 2.09
N ALA A 23 -2.57 8.18 1.56
CA ALA A 23 -2.94 7.12 0.63
C ALA A 23 -2.08 7.17 -0.64
N GLY A 24 -1.73 6.00 -1.18
CA GLY A 24 -0.93 5.91 -2.39
C GLY A 24 0.00 4.68 -2.44
N PRO A 25 0.67 4.48 -3.59
CA PRO A 25 1.68 3.44 -3.75
C PRO A 25 3.01 3.86 -3.13
N TYR A 26 3.70 2.89 -2.54
CA TYR A 26 5.00 3.03 -1.91
C TYR A 26 5.92 1.89 -2.34
N ASP A 27 7.21 2.21 -2.51
CA ASP A 27 8.23 1.18 -2.34
C ASP A 27 8.37 0.93 -0.83
N ALA A 28 8.77 -0.27 -0.44
CA ALA A 28 8.89 -0.60 0.97
C ALA A 28 10.06 -1.54 1.27
N ARG A 29 10.46 -1.57 2.54
CA ARG A 29 11.34 -2.58 3.10
C ARG A 29 10.62 -3.25 4.26
N LEU A 30 10.43 -4.56 4.18
CA LEU A 30 9.86 -5.34 5.28
C LEU A 30 11.00 -6.09 5.98
N CYS A 31 11.13 -5.88 7.28
CA CYS A 31 11.95 -6.68 8.16
C CYS A 31 11.05 -7.56 9.02
N VAL A 32 11.40 -8.85 9.11
CA VAL A 32 10.73 -9.82 9.96
C VAL A 32 11.75 -10.40 10.93
N THR A 33 11.43 -10.35 12.21
CA THR A 33 12.22 -10.94 13.29
C THR A 33 11.44 -12.11 13.87
N VAL A 34 12.10 -13.26 14.01
CA VAL A 34 11.54 -14.46 14.65
C VAL A 34 12.25 -14.66 15.98
N ALA A 35 11.51 -14.57 17.08
CA ALA A 35 12.08 -14.68 18.44
C ALA A 35 13.32 -13.78 18.63
N SER A 36 14.46 -14.35 19.03
CA SER A 36 15.72 -13.65 19.28
C SER A 36 16.69 -13.65 18.09
N GLN A 37 16.23 -14.06 16.89
CA GLN A 37 17.08 -14.08 15.70
C GLN A 37 17.31 -12.67 15.15
N ALA A 38 18.35 -12.52 14.33
CA ALA A 38 18.56 -11.28 13.58
C ALA A 38 17.38 -11.02 12.61
N PRO A 39 16.95 -9.76 12.41
CA PRO A 39 15.89 -9.43 11.46
C PRO A 39 16.26 -9.85 10.04
N ASN A 40 15.36 -10.55 9.34
CA ASN A 40 15.46 -10.81 7.91
C ASN A 40 14.71 -9.70 7.16
N CYS A 41 15.42 -8.94 6.33
CA CYS A 41 14.85 -7.79 5.65
C CYS A 41 14.93 -7.92 4.13
N GLY A 42 13.84 -7.58 3.45
CA GLY A 42 13.77 -7.62 2.00
C GLY A 42 12.95 -6.45 1.42
N PRO A 43 13.08 -6.21 0.10
CA PRO A 43 12.22 -5.26 -0.59
C PRO A 43 10.77 -5.75 -0.62
N ALA A 44 9.84 -4.82 -0.53
CA ALA A 44 8.41 -5.05 -0.61
C ALA A 44 7.75 -3.91 -1.40
N GLN A 45 6.52 -4.13 -1.83
CA GLN A 45 5.65 -3.09 -2.37
C GLN A 45 4.53 -2.85 -1.38
N ALA A 46 4.15 -1.59 -1.20
CA ALA A 46 3.06 -1.23 -0.30
C ALA A 46 2.05 -0.32 -1.00
N GLN A 47 0.78 -0.46 -0.64
CA GLN A 47 -0.29 0.42 -1.08
C GLN A 47 -1.15 0.77 0.12
N ILE A 48 -1.22 2.06 0.43
CA ILE A 48 -2.20 2.59 1.39
C ILE A 48 -3.45 2.96 0.60
N SER A 49 -4.58 2.42 1.02
CA SER A 49 -5.91 2.66 0.44
C SER A 49 -6.52 3.93 1.04
N ALA A 50 -7.50 4.51 0.36
CA ALA A 50 -8.13 5.75 0.80
C ALA A 50 -8.88 5.63 2.15
N ASP A 51 -9.31 4.41 2.50
CA ASP A 51 -9.91 4.05 3.79
C ASP A 51 -8.88 3.78 4.90
N GLY A 52 -7.58 3.92 4.60
CA GLY A 52 -6.49 3.65 5.52
C GLY A 52 -6.01 2.19 5.57
N GLY A 53 -6.64 1.28 4.82
CA GLY A 53 -6.17 -0.10 4.68
C GLY A 53 -4.81 -0.18 3.99
N LEU A 54 -3.96 -1.11 4.41
CA LEU A 54 -2.60 -1.28 3.87
C LEU A 54 -2.43 -2.67 3.26
N ARG A 55 -2.02 -2.70 2.00
CA ARG A 55 -1.59 -3.94 1.33
C ARG A 55 -0.08 -3.94 1.17
N VAL A 56 0.58 -4.99 1.66
CA VAL A 56 2.03 -5.21 1.48
C VAL A 56 2.22 -6.46 0.64
N ARG A 57 3.07 -6.40 -0.38
CA ARG A 57 3.34 -7.52 -1.28
C ARG A 57 4.83 -7.81 -1.36
N ILE A 58 5.17 -9.09 -1.24
CA ILE A 58 6.51 -9.64 -1.42
C ILE A 58 6.35 -10.84 -2.35
N HIS A 59 6.79 -10.69 -3.60
CA HIS A 59 6.59 -11.70 -4.65
C HIS A 59 5.10 -12.11 -4.79
N ASP A 60 4.76 -13.32 -4.37
CA ASP A 60 3.44 -13.95 -4.39
C ASP A 60 2.73 -13.95 -3.02
N ILE A 61 3.37 -13.44 -1.97
CA ILE A 61 2.79 -13.26 -0.64
C ILE A 61 2.22 -11.85 -0.53
N ALA A 62 0.98 -11.73 -0.04
CA ALA A 62 0.37 -10.45 0.27
C ALA A 62 -0.21 -10.41 1.69
N TYR A 63 0.10 -9.34 2.41
CA TYR A 63 -0.48 -9.00 3.69
C TYR A 63 -1.55 -7.93 3.46
N HIS A 64 -2.77 -8.22 3.90
CA HIS A 64 -3.89 -7.30 3.92
C HIS A 64 -4.08 -6.84 5.36
N LEU A 65 -3.82 -5.57 5.62
CA LEU A 65 -3.79 -4.99 6.94
C LEU A 65 -4.92 -3.97 7.05
N SER A 66 -5.82 -4.15 8.01
CA SER A 66 -6.78 -3.13 8.42
C SER A 66 -6.50 -2.68 9.85
N PHE A 67 -6.86 -1.42 10.14
CA PHE A 67 -6.59 -0.78 11.42
C PHE A 67 -7.92 -0.43 12.07
N GLU A 68 -8.23 -1.07 13.19
CA GLU A 68 -9.51 -0.92 13.88
C GLU A 68 -9.27 -0.73 15.38
N GLN A 69 -9.74 0.38 15.94
CA GLN A 69 -9.79 0.61 17.40
C GLN A 69 -8.45 0.39 18.12
N GLY A 70 -7.32 0.74 17.48
CA GLY A 70 -5.98 0.58 18.05
C GLY A 70 -5.37 -0.83 17.87
N ALA A 71 -6.08 -1.73 17.20
CA ALA A 71 -5.57 -3.02 16.74
C ALA A 71 -5.33 -3.01 15.22
N LEU A 72 -4.39 -3.86 14.80
CA LEU A 72 -4.17 -4.24 13.42
C LEU A 72 -4.73 -5.64 13.23
N LEU A 73 -5.57 -5.80 12.22
CA LEU A 73 -6.04 -7.10 11.73
C LEU A 73 -5.23 -7.40 10.47
N GLY A 74 -4.58 -8.56 10.44
CA GLY A 74 -3.75 -8.98 9.34
C GLY A 74 -4.26 -10.27 8.72
N ILE A 75 -4.42 -10.29 7.40
CA ILE A 75 -4.65 -11.50 6.61
C ILE A 75 -3.46 -11.70 5.69
N THR A 76 -2.84 -12.88 5.74
CA THR A 76 -1.75 -13.27 4.85
C THR A 76 -2.28 -14.20 3.78
N THR A 77 -1.96 -13.89 2.53
CA THR A 77 -2.29 -14.71 1.37
C THR A 77 -1.03 -15.11 0.61
N HIS A 78 -1.07 -16.27 -0.02
CA HIS A 78 -0.10 -16.73 -1.02
C HIS A 78 -0.87 -16.99 -2.31
N GLY A 79 -0.65 -16.16 -3.33
CA GLY A 79 -1.53 -16.07 -4.49
C GLY A 79 -2.95 -15.69 -4.06
N ASN A 80 -3.92 -16.57 -4.33
CA ASN A 80 -5.33 -16.36 -3.95
C ASN A 80 -5.74 -17.13 -2.68
N MET A 81 -4.80 -17.81 -2.02
CA MET A 81 -5.07 -18.65 -0.85
C MET A 81 -4.73 -17.90 0.43
N GLN A 82 -5.67 -17.79 1.36
CA GLN A 82 -5.39 -17.32 2.72
C GLN A 82 -4.62 -18.40 3.49
N VAL A 83 -3.47 -18.02 4.06
CA VAL A 83 -2.58 -18.93 4.80
C VAL A 83 -2.53 -18.61 6.29
N ALA A 84 -2.88 -17.39 6.68
CA ALA A 84 -2.95 -16.98 8.07
C ALA A 84 -3.84 -15.74 8.25
N ASP A 85 -4.40 -15.60 9.43
CA ASP A 85 -4.93 -14.36 9.98
C ASP A 85 -4.35 -14.14 11.38
N PHE A 86 -4.26 -12.87 11.79
CA PHE A 86 -3.76 -12.49 13.11
C PHE A 86 -4.29 -11.12 13.54
N VAL A 87 -4.26 -10.88 14.84
CA VAL A 87 -4.57 -9.59 15.46
C VAL A 87 -3.37 -9.16 16.29
N SER A 88 -2.99 -7.89 16.19
CA SER A 88 -1.84 -7.34 16.91
C SER A 88 -2.04 -5.89 17.29
N SER A 89 -1.37 -5.47 18.36
CA SER A 89 -1.06 -4.05 18.54
C SER A 89 -0.18 -3.55 17.38
N TYR A 90 -0.32 -2.29 17.03
CA TYR A 90 0.56 -1.66 16.05
C TYR A 90 0.94 -0.24 16.50
N ARG A 91 1.99 0.29 15.89
CA ARG A 91 2.31 1.71 15.98
C ARG A 91 2.90 2.23 14.69
N TRP A 92 2.55 3.47 14.36
CA TRP A 92 3.25 4.25 13.35
C TRP A 92 4.35 5.10 14.01
N ALA A 93 5.52 5.13 13.40
CA ALA A 93 6.61 6.04 13.71
C ALA A 93 7.07 6.71 12.41
N GLY A 94 6.44 7.83 12.05
CA GLY A 94 6.62 8.44 10.74
C GLY A 94 6.13 7.51 9.63
N THR A 95 7.01 7.13 8.71
CA THR A 95 6.70 6.20 7.61
C THR A 95 6.97 4.73 7.95
N THR A 96 7.30 4.43 9.20
CA THR A 96 7.55 3.05 9.65
C THR A 96 6.36 2.52 10.45
N LEU A 97 5.81 1.39 10.03
CA LEU A 97 4.80 0.62 10.74
C LEU A 97 5.46 -0.54 11.48
N MET A 98 5.17 -0.66 12.77
CA MET A 98 5.66 -1.75 13.61
C MET A 98 4.49 -2.51 14.21
N PHE A 99 4.49 -3.84 14.07
CA PHE A 99 3.45 -4.75 14.54
C PHE A 99 4.03 -6.15 14.75
N GLY A 100 3.27 -7.09 15.31
CA GLY A 100 3.74 -8.45 15.56
C GLY A 100 2.70 -9.52 15.26
N ASP A 101 3.10 -10.77 15.39
CA ASP A 101 2.21 -11.93 15.56
C ASP A 101 2.72 -12.66 16.81
N GLY A 102 2.14 -12.30 17.96
CA GLY A 102 2.57 -12.79 19.29
C GLY A 102 2.55 -14.32 19.39
N PRO A 103 1.44 -15.00 19.03
CA PRO A 103 1.38 -16.46 19.00
C PRO A 103 2.49 -17.14 18.20
N ARG A 104 2.99 -16.50 17.13
CA ARG A 104 4.09 -17.02 16.30
C ARG A 104 5.47 -16.45 16.66
N GLY A 105 5.55 -15.57 17.66
CA GLY A 105 6.79 -14.90 18.05
C GLY A 105 7.40 -14.04 16.94
N LEU A 106 6.57 -13.48 16.06
CA LEU A 106 7.02 -12.63 14.95
C LEU A 106 6.92 -11.15 15.31
N GLN A 107 7.93 -10.38 14.89
CA GLN A 107 7.89 -8.92 14.89
C GLN A 107 8.16 -8.42 13.49
N PHE A 108 7.37 -7.46 13.05
CA PHE A 108 7.41 -6.87 11.73
C PHE A 108 7.75 -5.39 11.83
N GLU A 109 8.65 -4.95 10.97
CA GLU A 109 8.92 -3.54 10.72
C GLU A 109 8.80 -3.28 9.23
N LEU A 110 7.82 -2.46 8.85
CA LEU A 110 7.58 -2.05 7.48
C LEU A 110 7.95 -0.58 7.34
N GLN A 111 9.02 -0.30 6.59
CA GLN A 111 9.40 1.05 6.25
C GLN A 111 8.82 1.41 4.88
N LEU A 112 8.01 2.47 4.82
CA LEU A 112 7.49 3.01 3.58
C LEU A 112 8.46 4.06 3.01
N LEU A 113 8.76 3.90 1.72
CA LEU A 113 9.65 4.74 0.95
C LEU A 113 8.81 5.46 -0.12
N PRO A 114 8.86 6.80 -0.21
CA PRO A 114 8.18 7.53 -1.26
C PRO A 114 8.58 6.99 -2.62
N ARG A 115 7.60 6.53 -3.39
CA ARG A 115 7.87 6.07 -4.76
C ARG A 115 8.21 7.28 -5.61
N SER A 116 9.48 7.42 -5.99
CA SER A 116 9.90 8.51 -6.88
C SER A 116 9.20 8.31 -8.23
N GLN A 117 8.59 9.36 -8.77
CA GLN A 117 7.82 9.33 -10.04
C GLN A 117 8.59 8.88 -11.29
N ARG A 118 9.84 8.39 -11.16
CA ARG A 118 10.67 7.87 -12.25
C ARG A 118 10.06 6.66 -12.96
N ALA A 119 9.12 5.95 -12.31
CA ALA A 119 8.33 4.89 -12.95
C ALA A 119 7.16 5.41 -13.81
N ALA A 120 6.70 6.65 -13.61
CA ALA A 120 5.65 7.26 -14.42
C ALA A 120 6.16 7.75 -15.79
N ALA A 121 7.47 7.96 -15.93
CA ALA A 121 8.09 8.37 -17.19
C ALA A 121 8.29 7.21 -18.19
N SER A 122 8.30 5.96 -17.73
CA SER A 122 8.47 4.78 -18.60
C SER A 122 7.22 4.38 -19.38
N ALA A 123 6.05 4.97 -19.07
CA ALA A 123 4.80 4.70 -19.77
C ALA A 123 4.51 5.67 -20.93
N THR A 124 5.24 6.78 -21.05
CA THR A 124 4.99 7.81 -22.08
C THR A 124 5.98 7.73 -23.25
N GLN A 125 7.03 6.90 -23.17
CA GLN A 125 8.11 6.87 -24.16
C GLN A 125 7.90 5.88 -25.34
N ASP A 126 6.79 5.13 -25.35
CA ASP A 126 6.40 4.24 -26.47
C ASP A 126 5.37 4.87 -27.43
N ALA A 127 4.96 6.13 -27.21
CA ALA A 127 3.90 6.77 -28.00
C ALA A 127 4.38 7.83 -29.01
N ASP A 128 5.69 7.99 -29.24
CA ASP A 128 6.22 9.02 -30.15
C ASP A 128 7.15 8.42 -31.20
N ALA A 129 6.56 7.69 -32.15
CA ALA A 129 7.18 7.42 -33.45
C ALA A 129 6.57 8.39 -34.48
N PRO A 130 7.24 9.51 -34.82
CA PRO A 130 6.75 10.41 -35.84
C PRO A 130 6.91 9.79 -37.23
N ASN A 131 5.76 9.50 -37.84
CA ASN A 131 5.63 9.20 -39.25
C ASN A 131 5.89 10.51 -40.04
N SER A 132 7.06 10.64 -40.69
CA SER A 132 7.33 11.77 -41.58
C SER A 132 8.17 11.35 -42.78
N ALA A 133 7.57 10.53 -43.65
CA ALA A 133 7.96 10.43 -45.04
C ALA A 133 7.10 11.41 -45.87
N THR A 134 7.51 12.68 -45.94
CA THR A 134 7.15 13.59 -47.03
C THR A 134 8.21 14.67 -47.13
N LYS A 135 9.10 14.55 -48.13
CA LYS A 135 9.76 15.71 -48.72
C LYS A 135 9.72 15.56 -50.24
N ALA A 136 8.61 16.03 -50.80
CA ALA A 136 8.58 16.53 -52.16
C ALA A 136 9.42 17.82 -52.25
N ASN A 137 9.92 18.11 -53.46
CA ASN A 137 10.55 19.35 -53.93
C ASN A 137 12.07 19.49 -53.61
N ASN A 138 13.00 19.75 -54.55
CA ASN A 138 12.92 20.57 -55.76
C ASN A 138 14.16 20.39 -56.69
N SER A 139 13.94 20.55 -58.00
CA SER A 139 14.82 21.09 -59.08
C SER A 139 16.25 20.58 -59.32
N ARG A 140 16.46 19.95 -60.50
CA ARG A 140 17.33 20.46 -61.58
C ARG A 140 16.85 19.96 -62.93
#